data_AF-A0A812ZRT8-F1
#
_entry.id   AF-A0A812ZRT8-F1
#
_cell.length_a   1.000
_cell.length_b   1.000
_cell.length_c   1.000
_cell.angle_alpha   90.00
_cell.angle_beta   90.00
_cell.angle_gamma   90.00
#
_symmetry.space_group_name_H-M   'P 1'
#
loop_
_entity.id
_entity.type
_entity.pdbx_description
1 polymer ?
#
loop_
_entity_poly.entity_id
_entity_poly.type
_entity_poly.pdbx_seq_one_letter_code
_entity_poly.pdbx_strand_id
1 'polypeptide(L)'
;MSSVSLVPRVEQDIKASMDSLQMNFGLDAKVVTEVLGTGIRHLEEFRFLFENEAAIGTWVGKLGLGDATMLQTARLRRAWKATCTYYTQAEQDRSKVALADLDSILADSELRTLKEAFWIRYKLRFPAEVQPSDATVSRISRELSKRMLCIYDVWRVRSLQFQLGTSQKRRKLADGLYTDEPEVDEVVARDVDTYLHKLHTLMIAYALNGVQVIAGVDPAGEKALGANSCQFVEVPLDCVLAYYYRARKAAMQVAPAQRLSWLQHRDAEERAEWVSRFREGTRTLGAVIKEVMEARDAHWLAPALPEAGPVAPKPQPVITEPTKSSLFVSGPMVGGKPTARVMKDGTKLCGDYQKGSCKHSPPCPNGAHRCAVVLRAERVCGAPNHGAAKCKAKAKARSS
;
A
#
# COMPACT_ATOMS: atom_id res chain seq x y z
N MET A 1 -5.07 33.96 -8.48
CA MET A 1 -3.77 34.52 -8.07
C MET A 1 -3.08 33.46 -7.23
N SER A 2 -2.06 32.78 -7.76
CA SER A 2 -1.32 31.77 -7.00
C SER A 2 -0.67 32.43 -5.79
N SER A 3 -0.94 31.93 -4.59
CA SER A 3 -0.29 32.39 -3.37
C SER A 3 1.21 32.15 -3.51
N VAL A 4 2.00 33.20 -3.74
CA VAL A 4 3.46 33.10 -3.77
C VAL A 4 3.90 32.67 -2.36
N SER A 5 4.38 31.44 -2.25
CA SER A 5 4.86 30.92 -0.97
C SER A 5 6.17 31.65 -0.62
N LEU A 6 6.18 32.36 0.51
CA LEU A 6 7.36 33.11 0.98
C LEU A 6 8.59 32.22 1.21
N VAL A 7 8.35 30.95 1.55
CA VAL A 7 9.36 29.90 1.68
C VAL A 7 9.12 28.90 0.55
N PRO A 8 10.10 28.61 -0.31
CA PRO A 8 9.92 27.68 -1.41
C PRO A 8 9.56 26.28 -0.89
N ARG A 9 8.58 25.63 -1.53
CA ARG A 9 8.25 24.22 -1.25
C ARG A 9 9.36 23.35 -1.83
N VAL A 10 9.92 22.50 -0.98
CA VAL A 10 11.23 21.86 -1.16
C VAL A 10 11.26 20.91 -2.35
N GLU A 11 12.07 21.25 -3.35
CA GLU A 11 12.79 20.30 -4.24
C GLU A 11 13.89 20.98 -5.09
N GLN A 12 14.17 22.26 -4.89
CA GLN A 12 15.25 22.93 -5.58
C GLN A 12 16.59 22.66 -4.88
N ASP A 13 17.67 22.55 -5.67
CA ASP A 13 19.06 22.73 -5.23
C ASP A 13 19.09 23.79 -4.11
N ILE A 14 19.86 23.55 -3.04
CA ILE A 14 19.95 24.49 -1.92
C ILE A 14 20.26 25.90 -2.40
N LYS A 15 21.04 26.01 -3.48
CA LYS A 15 21.29 27.26 -4.19
C LYS A 15 20.00 27.91 -4.67
N ALA A 16 19.17 27.22 -5.43
CA ALA A 16 17.92 27.75 -5.96
C ALA A 16 16.87 28.04 -4.86
N SER A 17 16.87 27.26 -3.77
CA SER A 17 16.08 27.58 -2.57
C SER A 17 16.54 28.89 -1.92
N MET A 18 17.85 29.11 -1.81
CA MET A 18 18.42 30.34 -1.29
C MET A 18 18.24 31.54 -2.24
N ASP A 19 18.28 31.32 -3.56
CA ASP A 19 17.98 32.34 -4.58
C ASP A 19 16.50 32.79 -4.47
N SER A 20 15.59 31.85 -4.21
CA SER A 20 14.18 32.17 -3.96
C SER A 20 14.01 33.01 -2.68
N LEU A 21 14.70 32.66 -1.59
CA LEU A 21 14.73 33.49 -0.38
C LEU A 21 15.36 34.86 -0.64
N GLN A 22 16.39 34.92 -1.49
CA GLN A 22 17.01 36.17 -1.90
C GLN A 22 16.00 37.11 -2.54
N MET A 23 15.23 36.61 -3.51
CA MET A 23 14.19 37.39 -4.17
C MET A 23 13.07 37.77 -3.21
N ASN A 24 12.57 36.83 -2.41
CA ASN A 24 11.42 37.04 -1.54
C ASN A 24 11.70 38.02 -0.39
N PHE A 25 12.93 38.04 0.13
CA PHE A 25 13.32 38.86 1.29
C PHE A 25 14.30 39.99 0.94
N GLY A 26 14.73 40.10 -0.32
CA GLY A 26 15.66 41.13 -0.79
C GLY A 26 17.08 40.96 -0.23
N LEU A 27 17.54 39.72 -0.05
CA LEU A 27 18.87 39.47 0.53
C LEU A 27 19.98 39.92 -0.44
N ASP A 28 21.06 40.44 0.12
CA ASP A 28 22.26 40.75 -0.66
C ASP A 28 22.89 39.47 -1.21
N ALA A 29 23.42 39.52 -2.43
CA ALA A 29 24.07 38.36 -3.05
C ALA A 29 25.25 37.83 -2.23
N LYS A 30 25.98 38.72 -1.54
CA LYS A 30 27.06 38.32 -0.64
C LYS A 30 26.54 37.54 0.56
N VAL A 31 25.40 37.96 1.13
CA VAL A 31 24.76 37.23 2.25
C VAL A 31 24.39 35.81 1.82
N VAL A 32 23.78 35.65 0.65
CA VAL A 32 23.39 34.34 0.11
C VAL A 32 24.60 33.46 -0.14
N THR A 33 25.65 34.02 -0.76
CA THR A 33 26.90 33.31 -1.06
C THR A 33 27.55 32.77 0.21
N GLU A 34 27.59 33.58 1.27
CA GLU A 34 28.19 33.22 2.56
C GLU A 34 27.34 32.20 3.32
N VAL A 35 26.00 32.27 3.24
CA VAL A 35 25.12 31.23 3.79
C VAL A 35 25.36 29.90 3.07
N LEU A 36 25.44 29.89 1.74
CA LEU A 36 25.77 28.68 0.98
C LEU A 36 27.18 28.16 1.31
N GLY A 37 28.12 29.06 1.58
CA GLY A 37 29.48 28.74 2.02
C GLY A 37 29.56 28.02 3.37
N THR A 38 28.50 28.04 4.18
CA THR A 38 28.44 27.25 5.43
C THR A 38 28.30 25.74 5.20
N GLY A 39 28.01 25.31 3.97
CA GLY A 39 27.89 23.91 3.60
C GLY A 39 26.51 23.30 3.82
N ILE A 40 25.48 24.13 4.07
CA ILE A 40 24.09 23.65 4.16
C ILE A 40 23.69 22.93 2.87
N ARG A 41 23.00 21.79 3.01
CA ARG A 41 22.55 20.96 1.88
C ARG A 41 21.05 21.03 1.65
N HIS A 42 20.31 21.39 2.68
CA HIS A 42 18.85 21.48 2.66
C HIS A 42 18.34 22.73 3.35
N LEU A 43 17.21 23.25 2.88
CA LEU A 43 16.59 24.45 3.44
C LEU A 43 16.16 24.24 4.90
N GLU A 44 15.94 23.00 5.33
CA GLU A 44 15.69 22.67 6.72
C GLU A 44 16.92 22.89 7.61
N GLU A 45 18.14 22.65 7.12
CA GLU A 45 19.36 22.94 7.89
C GLU A 45 19.53 24.43 8.16
N PHE A 46 19.02 25.29 7.26
CA PHE A 46 18.98 26.74 7.48
C PHE A 46 18.15 27.14 8.71
N ARG A 47 17.11 26.38 9.09
CA ARG A 47 16.35 26.57 10.35
C ARG A 47 17.27 26.47 11.57
N PHE A 48 18.24 25.56 11.53
CA PHE A 48 19.13 25.24 12.64
C PHE A 48 20.50 25.92 12.55
N LEU A 49 20.79 26.64 11.46
CA LEU A 49 22.07 27.32 11.23
C LEU A 49 22.39 28.39 12.28
N PHE A 50 21.37 29.05 12.82
CA PHE A 50 21.51 30.06 13.86
C PHE A 50 20.77 29.63 15.12
N GLU A 51 21.40 29.82 16.28
CA GLU A 51 20.80 29.51 17.58
C GLU A 51 19.64 30.47 17.91
N ASN A 52 19.79 31.75 17.54
CA ASN A 52 18.79 32.80 17.78
C ASN A 52 18.99 34.01 16.85
N GLU A 53 18.06 34.95 16.88
CA GLU A 53 18.10 36.16 16.04
C GLU A 53 19.30 37.08 16.34
N ALA A 54 19.88 37.02 17.55
CA ALA A 54 21.07 37.80 17.89
C ALA A 54 22.29 37.27 17.14
N ALA A 55 22.45 35.94 17.05
CA ALA A 55 23.53 35.29 16.30
C ALA A 55 23.56 35.70 14.82
N ILE A 56 22.38 35.94 14.21
CA ILE A 56 22.28 36.45 12.83
C ILE A 56 22.95 37.82 12.69
N GLY A 57 22.72 38.73 13.64
CA GLY A 57 23.33 40.07 13.61
C GLY A 57 24.85 40.02 13.74
N THR A 58 25.36 39.18 14.65
CA THR A 58 26.80 38.95 14.81
C THR A 58 27.42 38.37 13.56
N TRP A 59 26.72 37.45 12.88
CA TRP A 59 27.20 36.82 11.66
C TRP A 59 27.21 37.81 10.48
N VAL A 60 26.13 38.54 10.23
CA VAL A 60 26.05 39.55 9.15
C VAL A 60 27.07 40.68 9.37
N GLY A 61 27.33 41.07 10.62
CA GLY A 61 28.34 42.08 10.94
C GLY A 61 29.76 41.71 10.47
N LYS A 62 30.09 40.42 10.38
CA LYS A 62 31.40 39.95 9.89
C LYS A 62 31.54 40.04 8.37
N LEU A 63 30.45 40.25 7.64
CA LEU A 63 30.45 40.27 6.18
C LEU A 63 30.95 41.58 5.57
N GLY A 64 31.12 42.64 6.37
CA GLY A 64 31.63 43.94 5.90
C GLY A 64 30.76 44.57 4.81
N LEU A 65 29.44 44.66 5.05
CA LEU A 65 28.45 45.19 4.10
C LEU A 65 28.28 46.73 4.18
N GLY A 66 29.08 47.41 5.01
CA GLY A 66 28.98 48.86 5.23
C GLY A 66 27.59 49.26 5.73
N ASP A 67 27.01 50.31 5.13
CA ASP A 67 25.72 50.87 5.50
C ASP A 67 24.55 49.88 5.31
N ALA A 68 24.72 48.87 4.46
CA ALA A 68 23.70 47.84 4.23
C ALA A 68 23.62 46.79 5.35
N THR A 69 24.57 46.77 6.29
CA THR A 69 24.68 45.74 7.36
C THR A 69 23.40 45.63 8.18
N MET A 70 22.85 46.76 8.62
CA MET A 70 21.64 46.78 9.45
C MET A 70 20.42 46.25 8.68
N LEU A 71 20.26 46.70 7.43
CA LEU A 71 19.15 46.31 6.57
C LEU A 71 19.20 44.81 6.23
N GLN A 72 20.40 44.30 5.89
CA GLN A 72 20.60 42.89 5.58
C GLN A 72 20.43 41.99 6.81
N THR A 73 20.81 42.47 8.00
CA THR A 73 20.53 41.77 9.26
C THR A 73 19.02 41.57 9.45
N ALA A 74 18.21 42.62 9.25
CA ALA A 74 16.75 42.53 9.38
C ALA A 74 16.13 41.59 8.33
N ARG A 75 16.59 41.66 7.07
CA ARG A 75 16.11 40.80 5.98
C ARG A 75 16.44 39.33 6.23
N LEU A 76 17.67 39.02 6.67
CA LEU A 76 18.08 37.65 6.97
C LEU A 76 17.34 37.08 8.19
N ARG A 77 17.11 37.88 9.24
CA ARG A 77 16.25 37.47 10.38
C ARG A 77 14.85 37.10 9.91
N ARG A 78 14.26 37.93 9.04
CA ARG A 78 12.91 37.68 8.51
C ARG A 78 12.85 36.41 7.66
N ALA A 79 13.84 36.19 6.79
CA ALA A 79 13.96 34.96 6.00
C ALA A 79 14.11 33.72 6.89
N TRP A 80 15.03 33.77 7.85
CA TRP A 80 15.26 32.67 8.80
C TRP A 80 14.01 32.35 9.63
N LYS A 81 13.34 33.37 10.17
CA LYS A 81 12.11 33.21 10.95
C LYS A 81 10.98 32.61 10.10
N ALA A 82 10.84 33.04 8.85
CA ALA A 82 9.86 32.48 7.92
C ALA A 82 10.13 30.99 7.67
N THR A 83 11.38 30.59 7.43
CA THR A 83 11.77 29.18 7.28
C THR A 83 11.48 28.38 8.54
N CYS A 84 11.84 28.89 9.73
CA CYS A 84 11.55 28.23 11.00
C CYS A 84 10.04 28.02 11.21
N THR A 85 9.26 29.05 10.91
CA THR A 85 7.79 29.04 11.07
C THR A 85 7.16 28.06 10.09
N TYR A 86 7.63 28.04 8.84
CA TYR A 86 7.16 27.10 7.81
C TYR A 86 7.29 25.65 8.26
N TYR A 87 8.47 25.23 8.70
CA TYR A 87 8.67 23.84 9.16
C TYR A 87 7.92 23.53 10.44
N THR A 88 7.89 24.46 11.41
CA THR A 88 7.11 24.28 12.65
C THR A 88 5.62 24.12 12.35
N GLN A 89 5.09 24.90 11.41
CA GLN A 89 3.69 24.83 11.02
C GLN A 89 3.40 23.56 10.21
N ALA A 90 4.30 23.15 9.32
CA ALA A 90 4.19 21.87 8.61
C ALA A 90 4.20 20.66 9.56
N GLU A 91 4.98 20.71 10.65
CA GLU A 91 4.97 19.69 11.73
C GLU A 91 3.65 19.71 12.52
N GLN A 92 3.18 20.89 12.93
CA GLN A 92 1.94 21.03 13.69
C GLN A 92 0.68 20.68 12.89
N ASP A 93 0.63 21.07 11.61
CA ASP A 93 -0.49 20.78 10.73
C ASP A 93 -0.64 19.28 10.52
N ARG A 94 0.46 18.53 10.36
CA ARG A 94 0.45 17.06 10.32
C ARG A 94 -0.14 16.43 11.59
N SER A 95 0.05 17.07 12.74
CA SER A 95 -0.39 16.56 14.04
C SER A 95 -1.89 16.78 14.33
N LYS A 96 -2.54 17.72 13.62
CA LYS A 96 -3.91 18.19 13.90
C LYS A 96 -4.96 17.69 12.89
N VAL A 97 -4.54 17.08 11.78
CA VAL A 97 -5.51 16.64 10.76
C VAL A 97 -6.27 15.43 11.24
N ALA A 98 -7.57 15.61 11.52
CA ALA A 98 -8.47 14.51 11.79
C ALA A 98 -8.60 13.62 10.55
N LEU A 99 -8.63 12.29 10.72
CA LEU A 99 -8.82 11.34 9.62
C LEU A 99 -10.07 11.64 8.78
N ALA A 100 -11.14 12.16 9.41
CA ALA A 100 -12.36 12.55 8.72
C ALA A 100 -12.17 13.69 7.70
N ASP A 101 -11.18 14.57 7.88
CA ASP A 101 -10.86 15.62 6.91
C ASP A 101 -10.26 15.03 5.63
N LEU A 102 -9.50 13.92 5.73
CA LEU A 102 -8.96 13.22 4.56
C LEU A 102 -10.02 12.56 3.69
N ASP A 103 -11.16 12.17 4.26
CA ASP A 103 -12.24 11.50 3.53
C ASP A 103 -13.24 12.49 2.88
N SER A 104 -13.06 13.81 3.08
CA SER A 104 -13.95 14.81 2.49
C SER A 104 -13.69 15.02 0.99
N ILE A 105 -14.78 15.09 0.22
CA ILE A 105 -14.74 15.24 -1.24
C ILE A 105 -14.21 16.63 -1.62
N LEU A 106 -13.37 16.71 -2.65
CA LEU A 106 -12.89 17.97 -3.22
C LEU A 106 -14.01 18.72 -3.93
N ALA A 107 -13.85 20.04 -4.12
CA ALA A 107 -14.77 20.79 -4.95
C ALA A 107 -14.75 20.30 -6.41
N ASP A 108 -15.88 20.40 -7.10
CA ASP A 108 -16.02 19.98 -8.51
C ASP A 108 -15.00 20.67 -9.43
N SER A 109 -14.66 21.93 -9.15
CA SER A 109 -13.65 22.69 -9.89
C SER A 109 -12.26 22.08 -9.77
N GLU A 110 -11.87 21.61 -8.59
CA GLU A 110 -10.59 20.95 -8.34
C GLU A 110 -10.52 19.60 -9.05
N LEU A 111 -11.60 18.79 -8.94
CA LEU A 111 -11.70 17.50 -9.63
C LEU A 111 -11.60 17.65 -11.15
N ARG A 112 -12.25 18.68 -11.73
CA ARG A 112 -12.15 19.00 -13.16
C ARG A 112 -10.73 19.40 -13.54
N THR A 113 -10.10 20.27 -12.75
CA THR A 113 -8.72 20.72 -12.99
C THR A 113 -7.74 19.55 -13.03
N LEU A 114 -7.86 18.59 -12.11
CA LEU A 114 -7.01 17.38 -12.11
C LEU A 114 -7.25 16.52 -13.36
N LYS A 115 -8.51 16.28 -13.75
CA LYS A 115 -8.87 15.51 -14.94
C LYS A 115 -8.37 16.19 -16.23
N GLU A 116 -8.49 17.51 -16.32
CA GLU A 116 -7.99 18.30 -17.45
C GLU A 116 -6.47 18.27 -17.54
N ALA A 117 -5.76 18.48 -16.43
CA ALA A 117 -4.29 18.40 -16.39
C ALA A 117 -3.80 17.00 -16.79
N PHE A 118 -4.47 15.95 -16.32
CA PHE A 118 -4.17 14.57 -16.70
C PHE A 118 -4.34 14.32 -18.19
N TRP A 119 -5.46 14.76 -18.76
CA TRP A 119 -5.70 14.67 -20.21
C TRP A 119 -4.69 15.49 -21.02
N ILE A 120 -4.36 16.70 -20.58
CA ILE A 120 -3.42 17.58 -21.27
C ILE A 120 -2.06 16.89 -21.39
N ARG A 121 -1.57 16.28 -20.31
CA ARG A 121 -0.27 15.60 -20.28
C ARG A 121 -0.29 14.27 -21.03
N TYR A 122 -1.18 13.34 -20.66
CA TYR A 122 -1.08 11.96 -21.14
C TYR A 122 -1.94 11.65 -22.36
N LYS A 123 -2.93 12.48 -22.68
CA LYS A 123 -3.94 12.20 -23.74
C LYS A 123 -4.65 10.86 -23.55
N LEU A 124 -4.80 10.42 -22.30
CA LEU A 124 -5.46 9.17 -21.95
C LEU A 124 -6.78 9.42 -21.23
N ARG A 125 -7.76 8.57 -21.53
CA ARG A 125 -9.01 8.42 -20.78
C ARG A 125 -9.17 6.95 -20.43
N PHE A 126 -9.50 6.69 -19.18
CA PHE A 126 -9.78 5.34 -18.72
C PHE A 126 -11.28 5.05 -18.76
N PRO A 127 -11.67 3.80 -19.02
CA PRO A 127 -13.07 3.40 -18.93
C PRO A 127 -13.53 3.38 -17.47
N ALA A 128 -14.85 3.42 -17.25
CA ALA A 128 -15.44 3.66 -15.93
C ALA A 128 -15.05 2.59 -14.89
N GLU A 129 -14.74 1.37 -15.33
CA GLU A 129 -14.37 0.24 -14.48
C GLU A 129 -13.01 0.44 -13.80
N VAL A 130 -12.08 1.17 -14.42
CA VAL A 130 -10.74 1.43 -13.86
C VAL A 130 -10.48 2.88 -13.52
N GLN A 131 -11.24 3.82 -14.09
CA GLN A 131 -11.20 5.23 -13.71
C GLN A 131 -11.53 5.35 -12.21
N PRO A 132 -10.72 6.02 -11.38
CA PRO A 132 -11.02 6.15 -9.96
C PRO A 132 -12.23 7.05 -9.70
N SER A 133 -13.01 6.71 -8.68
CA SER A 133 -14.12 7.54 -8.17
C SER A 133 -13.60 8.88 -7.65
N ASP A 134 -14.46 9.90 -7.61
CA ASP A 134 -14.12 11.22 -7.06
C ASP A 134 -13.74 11.16 -5.56
N ALA A 135 -14.34 10.25 -4.79
CA ALA A 135 -13.98 10.02 -3.38
C ALA A 135 -12.53 9.50 -3.24
N THR A 136 -12.16 8.47 -4.01
CA THR A 136 -10.79 7.94 -4.06
C THR A 136 -9.79 9.02 -4.49
N VAL A 137 -10.12 9.80 -5.53
CA VAL A 137 -9.28 10.91 -6.00
C VAL A 137 -9.11 11.96 -4.89
N SER A 138 -10.20 12.36 -4.24
CA SER A 138 -10.21 13.39 -3.20
C SER A 138 -9.34 13.02 -2.01
N ARG A 139 -9.47 11.78 -1.54
CA ARG A 139 -8.67 11.27 -0.43
C ARG A 139 -7.19 11.31 -0.72
N ILE A 140 -6.79 10.79 -1.89
CA ILE A 140 -5.38 10.79 -2.31
C ILE A 140 -4.86 12.22 -2.46
N SER A 141 -5.67 13.13 -3.00
CA SER A 141 -5.30 14.55 -3.12
C SER A 141 -4.90 15.16 -1.79
N ARG A 142 -5.69 14.90 -0.74
CA ARG A 142 -5.44 15.43 0.60
C ARG A 142 -4.24 14.76 1.24
N GLU A 143 -4.10 13.44 1.09
CA GLU A 143 -2.95 12.67 1.57
C GLU A 143 -1.63 13.18 0.95
N LEU A 144 -1.61 13.47 -0.35
CA LEU A 144 -0.44 14.03 -1.05
C LEU A 144 -0.17 15.48 -0.62
N SER A 145 -1.20 16.33 -0.65
CA SER A 145 -1.08 17.77 -0.37
C SER A 145 -0.60 18.05 1.06
N LYS A 146 -0.99 17.20 2.02
CA LYS A 146 -0.61 17.33 3.44
C LYS A 146 0.61 16.47 3.79
N ARG A 147 1.19 15.75 2.84
CA ARG A 147 2.28 14.80 3.04
C ARG A 147 1.97 13.77 4.14
N MET A 148 0.74 13.27 4.16
CA MET A 148 0.21 12.32 5.15
C MET A 148 -0.27 11.02 4.50
N LEU A 149 0.46 10.55 3.49
CA LEU A 149 0.13 9.32 2.76
C LEU A 149 -0.16 8.17 3.73
N CYS A 150 -1.28 7.47 3.56
CA CYS A 150 -1.60 6.29 4.35
C CYS A 150 -1.44 5.04 3.49
N ILE A 151 -1.30 3.87 4.13
CA ILE A 151 -1.45 2.61 3.41
C ILE A 151 -2.93 2.47 3.06
N TYR A 152 -3.29 2.84 1.83
CA TYR A 152 -4.67 2.76 1.35
C TYR A 152 -5.10 1.30 1.27
N ASP A 153 -6.28 0.96 1.79
CA ASP A 153 -6.82 -0.39 1.62
C ASP A 153 -7.29 -0.58 0.17
N VAL A 154 -6.58 -1.44 -0.59
CA VAL A 154 -6.89 -1.71 -2.00
C VAL A 154 -8.34 -2.19 -2.15
N TRP A 155 -8.89 -2.91 -1.18
CA TRP A 155 -10.28 -3.37 -1.26
C TRP A 155 -11.30 -2.23 -1.21
N ARG A 156 -10.95 -1.13 -0.53
CA ARG A 156 -11.77 0.09 -0.42
C ARG A 156 -11.61 1.04 -1.60
N VAL A 157 -10.77 0.72 -2.58
CA VAL A 157 -10.62 1.51 -3.80
C VAL A 157 -11.90 1.37 -4.64
N ARG A 158 -12.48 2.51 -4.99
CA ARG A 158 -13.73 2.62 -5.76
C ARG A 158 -13.45 3.23 -7.13
N SER A 159 -14.07 2.66 -8.16
CA SER A 159 -14.01 3.17 -9.53
C SER A 159 -15.18 4.13 -9.82
N LEU A 160 -15.14 4.79 -10.97
CA LEU A 160 -16.23 5.62 -11.47
C LEU A 160 -17.48 4.78 -11.71
N GLN A 161 -17.32 3.53 -12.19
CA GLN A 161 -18.44 2.59 -12.34
C GLN A 161 -19.17 2.38 -11.02
N PHE A 162 -18.43 2.22 -9.92
CA PHE A 162 -19.02 2.13 -8.58
C PHE A 162 -19.81 3.40 -8.27
N GLN A 163 -19.21 4.59 -8.43
CA GLN A 163 -19.85 5.88 -8.18
C GLN A 163 -21.14 6.08 -8.99
N LEU A 164 -21.17 5.65 -10.25
CA LEU A 164 -22.35 5.74 -11.11
C LEU A 164 -23.45 4.73 -10.72
N GLY A 165 -23.06 3.54 -10.27
CA GLY A 165 -23.98 2.48 -9.87
C GLY A 165 -24.57 2.68 -8.47
N THR A 166 -23.82 3.25 -7.54
CA THR A 166 -24.30 3.60 -6.21
C THR A 166 -24.92 4.98 -6.20
N SER A 167 -26.22 5.05 -6.51
CA SER A 167 -27.00 6.23 -6.14
C SER A 167 -26.98 6.38 -4.62
N GLN A 168 -26.38 7.46 -4.12
CA GLN A 168 -26.53 7.91 -2.72
C GLN A 168 -28.01 8.25 -2.51
N LYS A 169 -28.83 7.23 -2.19
CA LYS A 169 -30.24 7.40 -1.90
C LYS A 169 -30.32 8.11 -0.55
N ARG A 170 -30.43 9.43 -0.60
CA ARG A 170 -30.80 10.23 0.58
C ARG A 170 -32.17 9.76 1.06
N ARG A 171 -32.22 9.08 2.19
CA ARG A 171 -33.50 8.70 2.80
C ARG A 171 -34.07 9.96 3.45
N LYS A 172 -35.18 10.46 2.90
CA LYS A 172 -35.93 11.56 3.51
C LYS A 172 -36.56 11.03 4.81
N LEU A 173 -36.11 11.52 5.96
CA LEU A 173 -36.70 11.22 7.26
C LEU A 173 -37.85 12.18 7.58
N ALA A 174 -37.74 13.45 7.17
CA ALA A 174 -38.79 14.48 7.29
C ALA A 174 -38.56 15.61 6.26
N ASP A 175 -39.46 16.60 6.21
CA ASP A 175 -39.21 17.81 5.39
C ASP A 175 -37.94 18.51 5.85
N GLY A 176 -36.98 18.65 4.94
CA GLY A 176 -35.65 19.23 5.23
C GLY A 176 -34.69 18.32 5.99
N LEU A 177 -35.08 17.10 6.40
CA LEU A 177 -34.23 16.16 7.14
C LEU A 177 -33.96 14.90 6.30
N TYR A 178 -32.72 14.75 5.87
CA TYR A 178 -32.23 13.59 5.13
C TYR A 178 -31.18 12.89 5.98
N THR A 179 -31.22 11.56 6.02
CA THR A 179 -30.09 10.75 6.48
C THR A 179 -29.47 10.04 5.29
N ASP A 180 -28.15 10.07 5.25
CA ASP A 180 -27.37 9.24 4.34
C ASP A 180 -27.55 7.78 4.77
N GLU A 181 -27.97 6.93 3.83
CA GLU A 181 -27.97 5.49 4.09
C GLU A 181 -26.51 5.02 4.25
N PRO A 182 -26.21 4.13 5.20
CA PRO A 182 -24.86 3.62 5.38
C PRO A 182 -24.40 2.99 4.07
N GLU A 183 -23.23 3.41 3.61
CA GLU A 183 -22.62 2.94 2.38
C GLU A 183 -22.43 1.43 2.46
N VAL A 184 -23.20 0.68 1.66
CA VAL A 184 -23.10 -0.79 1.65
C VAL A 184 -21.80 -1.16 0.95
N ASP A 185 -20.89 -1.81 1.68
CA ASP A 185 -19.70 -2.39 1.08
C ASP A 185 -20.12 -3.45 0.07
N GLU A 186 -19.70 -3.26 -1.18
CA GLU A 186 -19.98 -4.21 -2.26
C GLU A 186 -19.34 -5.56 -1.90
N VAL A 187 -20.13 -6.64 -1.99
CA VAL A 187 -19.63 -8.00 -1.79
C VAL A 187 -18.86 -8.41 -3.05
N VAL A 188 -17.62 -7.94 -3.15
CA VAL A 188 -16.72 -8.25 -4.26
C VAL A 188 -15.94 -9.53 -3.95
N ALA A 189 -15.77 -10.39 -4.94
CA ALA A 189 -14.88 -11.55 -4.84
C ALA A 189 -13.46 -11.10 -4.46
N ARG A 190 -12.92 -11.66 -3.38
CA ARG A 190 -11.54 -11.39 -2.96
C ARG A 190 -10.60 -12.37 -3.63
N ASP A 191 -10.31 -12.12 -4.90
CA ASP A 191 -9.36 -12.86 -5.72
C ASP A 191 -8.25 -11.95 -6.27
N VAL A 192 -7.28 -12.56 -6.94
CA VAL A 192 -6.08 -11.88 -7.45
C VAL A 192 -6.43 -10.85 -8.52
N ASP A 193 -7.31 -11.21 -9.45
CA ASP A 193 -7.66 -10.35 -10.58
C ASP A 193 -8.40 -9.11 -10.09
N THR A 194 -9.31 -9.27 -9.13
CA THR A 194 -9.98 -8.16 -8.46
C THR A 194 -9.00 -7.27 -7.70
N TYR A 195 -8.03 -7.86 -6.98
CA TYR A 195 -7.01 -7.09 -6.28
C TYR A 195 -6.17 -6.26 -7.25
N LEU A 196 -5.69 -6.88 -8.33
CA LEU A 196 -4.91 -6.21 -9.37
C LEU A 196 -5.73 -5.12 -10.07
N HIS A 197 -7.00 -5.35 -10.34
CA HIS A 197 -7.90 -4.35 -10.94
C HIS A 197 -8.05 -3.12 -10.03
N LYS A 198 -8.31 -3.34 -8.73
CA LYS A 198 -8.38 -2.25 -7.74
C LYS A 198 -7.03 -1.56 -7.53
N LEU A 199 -5.93 -2.31 -7.56
CA LEU A 199 -4.58 -1.75 -7.49
C LEU A 199 -4.28 -0.85 -8.70
N HIS A 200 -4.68 -1.28 -9.90
CA HIS A 200 -4.55 -0.46 -11.10
C HIS A 200 -5.33 0.85 -10.99
N THR A 201 -6.58 0.81 -10.52
CA THR A 201 -7.38 2.01 -10.23
C THR A 201 -6.69 2.93 -9.21
N LEU A 202 -6.09 2.36 -8.16
CA LEU A 202 -5.33 3.13 -7.17
C LEU A 202 -4.10 3.81 -7.79
N MET A 203 -3.37 3.11 -8.67
CA MET A 203 -2.22 3.69 -9.39
C MET A 203 -2.66 4.87 -10.27
N ILE A 204 -3.76 4.72 -11.01
CA ILE A 204 -4.34 5.81 -11.80
C ILE A 204 -4.72 6.99 -10.88
N ALA A 205 -5.29 6.72 -9.71
CA ALA A 205 -5.68 7.77 -8.77
C ALA A 205 -4.48 8.55 -8.21
N TYR A 206 -3.35 7.88 -7.95
CA TYR A 206 -2.10 8.55 -7.61
C TYR A 206 -1.60 9.43 -8.75
N ALA A 207 -1.55 8.92 -9.99
CA ALA A 207 -1.10 9.70 -11.15
C ALA A 207 -2.02 10.88 -11.47
N LEU A 208 -3.34 10.73 -11.28
CA LEU A 208 -4.31 11.79 -11.50
C LEU A 208 -4.10 12.95 -10.53
N ASN A 209 -3.80 12.65 -9.27
CA ASN A 209 -3.48 13.69 -8.27
C ASN A 209 -2.06 14.24 -8.40
N GLY A 210 -1.11 13.42 -8.86
CA GLY A 210 0.29 13.80 -9.02
C GLY A 210 0.65 14.37 -10.39
N VAL A 211 -0.33 14.75 -11.21
CA VAL A 211 -0.07 15.25 -12.57
C VAL A 211 0.47 16.68 -12.63
N GLN A 212 0.53 17.38 -11.49
CA GLN A 212 1.01 18.75 -11.42
C GLN A 212 2.52 18.80 -11.65
N VAL A 213 2.96 19.85 -12.35
CA VAL A 213 4.38 20.10 -12.62
C VAL A 213 5.08 20.51 -11.32
N ILE A 214 6.23 19.89 -11.05
CA ILE A 214 7.06 20.24 -9.90
C ILE A 214 7.59 21.66 -10.08
N ALA A 215 7.51 22.47 -9.02
CA ALA A 215 7.91 23.87 -9.07
C ALA A 215 9.41 24.04 -9.34
N GLY A 216 9.76 24.84 -10.35
CA GLY A 216 11.16 25.16 -10.69
C GLY A 216 11.85 24.17 -11.64
N VAL A 217 11.12 23.18 -12.14
CA VAL A 217 11.64 22.28 -13.18
C VAL A 217 11.38 22.87 -14.56
N ASP A 218 12.38 22.82 -15.45
CA ASP A 218 12.21 23.19 -16.85
C ASP A 218 11.40 22.10 -17.60
N PRO A 219 10.16 22.39 -18.06
CA PRO A 219 9.34 21.42 -18.77
C PRO A 219 9.92 21.01 -20.14
N ALA A 220 10.88 21.75 -20.69
CA ALA A 220 11.51 21.39 -21.96
C ALA A 220 12.29 20.08 -21.86
N GLY A 221 12.88 19.77 -20.69
CA GLY A 221 13.61 18.54 -20.45
C GLY A 221 12.75 17.28 -20.52
N GLU A 222 11.44 17.39 -20.24
CA GLU A 222 10.49 16.26 -20.24
C GLU A 222 10.33 15.66 -21.65
N LYS A 223 10.60 16.45 -22.71
CA LYS A 223 10.38 16.05 -24.11
C LYS A 223 11.44 15.08 -24.64
N ALA A 224 12.56 14.92 -23.94
CA ALA A 224 13.62 14.01 -24.38
C ALA A 224 13.17 12.54 -24.23
N LEU A 225 13.46 11.72 -25.23
CA LEU A 225 13.19 10.28 -25.14
C LEU A 225 14.05 9.69 -24.00
N GLY A 226 13.40 8.99 -23.07
CA GLY A 226 14.06 8.43 -21.88
C GLY A 226 14.21 9.42 -20.73
N ALA A 227 13.64 10.63 -20.82
CA ALA A 227 13.54 11.54 -19.69
C ALA A 227 12.86 10.85 -18.49
N ASN A 228 13.40 11.06 -17.29
CA ASN A 228 12.83 10.50 -16.08
C ASN A 228 11.60 11.33 -15.66
N SER A 229 10.40 10.85 -15.96
CA SER A 229 9.14 11.55 -15.65
C SER A 229 8.99 11.93 -14.17
N CYS A 230 9.64 11.20 -13.25
CA CYS A 230 9.65 11.51 -11.81
C CYS A 230 10.35 12.83 -11.46
N GLN A 231 11.06 13.44 -12.41
CA GLN A 231 11.69 14.76 -12.24
C GLN A 231 10.77 15.91 -12.62
N PHE A 232 9.61 15.66 -13.25
CA PHE A 232 8.78 16.72 -13.84
C PHE A 232 7.40 16.84 -13.18
N VAL A 233 6.87 15.75 -12.62
CA VAL A 233 5.56 15.73 -11.96
C VAL A 233 5.59 14.95 -10.65
N GLU A 234 4.68 15.30 -9.74
CA GLU A 234 4.58 14.71 -8.39
C GLU A 234 4.41 13.18 -8.39
N VAL A 235 3.55 12.65 -9.26
CA VAL A 235 3.37 11.21 -9.46
C VAL A 235 3.15 10.91 -10.95
N PRO A 236 4.20 10.45 -11.66
CA PRO A 236 4.09 10.12 -13.06
C PRO A 236 3.29 8.84 -13.30
N LEU A 237 2.50 8.82 -14.38
CA LEU A 237 1.67 7.67 -14.75
C LEU A 237 2.52 6.44 -15.10
N ASP A 238 3.60 6.63 -15.85
CA ASP A 238 4.53 5.56 -16.23
C ASP A 238 5.18 4.90 -15.00
N CYS A 239 5.55 5.69 -13.98
CA CYS A 239 6.13 5.18 -12.73
C CYS A 239 5.15 4.26 -11.97
N VAL A 240 3.91 4.72 -11.76
CA VAL A 240 2.90 3.91 -11.03
C VAL A 240 2.39 2.74 -11.85
N LEU A 241 2.36 2.84 -13.18
CA LEU A 241 2.05 1.70 -14.04
C LEU A 241 3.17 0.68 -14.06
N ALA A 242 4.44 1.10 -14.03
CA ALA A 242 5.57 0.17 -13.87
C ALA A 242 5.45 -0.65 -12.59
N TYR A 243 5.05 -0.01 -11.48
CA TYR A 243 4.73 -0.72 -10.23
C TYR A 243 3.62 -1.76 -10.43
N TYR A 244 2.49 -1.35 -11.02
CA TYR A 244 1.37 -2.25 -11.27
C TYR A 244 1.78 -3.46 -12.13
N TYR A 245 2.52 -3.23 -13.22
CA TYR A 245 2.99 -4.30 -14.10
C TYR A 245 3.99 -5.23 -13.41
N ARG A 246 4.87 -4.70 -12.56
CA ARG A 246 5.75 -5.52 -11.71
C ARG A 246 4.92 -6.40 -10.78
N ALA A 247 3.95 -5.83 -10.08
CA ALA A 247 3.08 -6.56 -9.16
C ALA A 247 2.29 -7.66 -9.87
N ARG A 248 1.69 -7.35 -11.02
CA ARG A 248 0.98 -8.31 -11.86
C ARG A 248 1.91 -9.44 -12.33
N LYS A 249 3.08 -9.10 -12.90
CA LYS A 249 4.04 -10.09 -13.41
C LYS A 249 4.50 -11.04 -12.30
N ALA A 250 4.91 -10.48 -11.16
CA ALA A 250 5.40 -11.26 -10.03
C ALA A 250 4.32 -12.16 -9.43
N ALA A 251 3.09 -11.65 -9.25
CA ALA A 251 1.98 -12.45 -8.79
C ALA A 251 1.72 -13.66 -9.73
N MET A 252 1.80 -13.47 -11.04
CA MET A 252 1.56 -14.56 -12.00
C MET A 252 2.61 -15.68 -11.93
N GLN A 253 3.80 -15.42 -11.37
CA GLN A 253 4.83 -16.43 -11.14
C GLN A 253 4.59 -17.25 -9.85
N VAL A 254 3.72 -16.76 -8.96
CA VAL A 254 3.33 -17.47 -7.73
C VAL A 254 2.25 -18.51 -8.03
N ALA A 255 2.31 -19.64 -7.32
CA ALA A 255 1.33 -20.70 -7.40
C ALA A 255 -0.10 -20.15 -7.16
N PRO A 256 -1.12 -20.54 -7.96
CA PRO A 256 -2.45 -19.94 -7.92
C PRO A 256 -3.09 -19.87 -6.52
N ALA A 257 -2.89 -20.90 -5.70
CA ALA A 257 -3.45 -20.98 -4.34
C ALA A 257 -2.84 -19.97 -3.35
N GLN A 258 -1.64 -19.45 -3.62
CA GLN A 258 -0.91 -18.53 -2.75
C GLN A 258 -0.84 -17.11 -3.32
N ARG A 259 -1.26 -16.92 -4.57
CA ARG A 259 -1.03 -15.70 -5.34
C ARG A 259 -1.65 -14.46 -4.68
N LEU A 260 -2.88 -14.56 -4.17
CA LEU A 260 -3.55 -13.42 -3.55
C LEU A 260 -2.86 -13.00 -2.26
N SER A 261 -2.67 -13.94 -1.33
CA SER A 261 -2.07 -13.63 -0.03
C SER A 261 -0.64 -13.13 -0.17
N TRP A 262 0.14 -13.71 -1.09
CA TRP A 262 1.48 -13.24 -1.42
C TRP A 262 1.46 -11.81 -1.98
N LEU A 263 0.59 -11.54 -2.97
CA LEU A 263 0.49 -10.22 -3.59
C LEU A 263 0.08 -9.15 -2.59
N GLN A 264 -0.93 -9.43 -1.75
CA GLN A 264 -1.39 -8.52 -0.71
C GLN A 264 -0.28 -8.14 0.26
N HIS A 265 0.47 -9.15 0.72
CA HIS A 265 1.56 -8.93 1.66
C HIS A 265 2.68 -8.10 1.03
N ARG A 266 3.12 -8.45 -0.18
CA ARG A 266 4.20 -7.73 -0.87
C ARG A 266 3.81 -6.31 -1.25
N ASP A 267 2.59 -6.11 -1.75
CA ASP A 267 2.07 -4.77 -2.03
C ASP A 267 1.96 -3.92 -0.76
N ALA A 268 1.46 -4.49 0.35
CA ALA A 268 1.36 -3.76 1.61
C ALA A 268 2.73 -3.35 2.16
N GLU A 269 3.73 -4.24 2.11
CA GLU A 269 5.11 -3.93 2.53
C GLU A 269 5.74 -2.84 1.67
N GLU A 270 5.57 -2.90 0.35
CA GLU A 270 6.12 -1.88 -0.55
C GLU A 270 5.47 -0.51 -0.29
N ARG A 271 4.13 -0.47 -0.19
CA ARG A 271 3.42 0.78 0.06
C ARG A 271 3.65 1.32 1.48
N ALA A 272 3.95 0.45 2.45
CA ALA A 272 4.41 0.88 3.77
C ALA A 272 5.75 1.63 3.69
N GLU A 273 6.68 1.13 2.88
CA GLU A 273 7.95 1.81 2.63
C GLU A 273 7.75 3.17 1.93
N TRP A 274 6.80 3.25 0.97
CA TRP A 274 6.43 4.53 0.35
C TRP A 274 5.92 5.52 1.37
N VAL A 275 5.04 5.07 2.27
CA VAL A 275 4.48 5.90 3.35
C VAL A 275 5.58 6.43 4.25
N SER A 276 6.51 5.59 4.70
CA SER A 276 7.63 6.03 5.56
C SER A 276 8.47 7.10 4.87
N ARG A 277 9.03 6.78 3.69
CA ARG A 277 9.92 7.69 2.95
C ARG A 277 9.23 8.97 2.51
N PHE A 278 7.96 8.90 2.11
CA PHE A 278 7.21 10.08 1.73
C PHE A 278 6.89 10.95 2.96
N ARG A 279 6.47 10.39 4.10
CA ARG A 279 6.16 11.22 5.28
C ARG A 279 7.40 11.87 5.90
N GLU A 280 8.52 11.16 5.90
CA GLU A 280 9.77 11.57 6.55
C GLU A 280 10.69 12.37 5.64
N GLY A 281 10.66 12.12 4.33
CA GLY A 281 11.49 12.83 3.36
C GLY A 281 10.84 14.11 2.85
N THR A 282 11.44 14.67 1.80
CA THR A 282 10.91 15.82 1.04
C THR A 282 10.60 15.49 -0.42
N ARG A 283 11.05 14.33 -0.92
CA ARG A 283 10.83 13.85 -2.30
C ARG A 283 9.35 13.71 -2.66
N THR A 284 9.02 13.93 -3.94
CA THR A 284 7.71 13.59 -4.50
C THR A 284 7.39 12.10 -4.34
N LEU A 285 6.10 11.75 -4.32
CA LEU A 285 5.71 10.35 -4.20
C LEU A 285 6.17 9.53 -5.42
N GLY A 286 6.18 10.10 -6.63
CA GLY A 286 6.69 9.43 -7.82
C GLY A 286 8.15 9.03 -7.71
N ALA A 287 9.01 9.93 -7.19
CA ALA A 287 10.42 9.64 -6.93
C ALA A 287 10.58 8.56 -5.85
N VAL A 288 9.81 8.64 -4.76
CA VAL A 288 9.81 7.62 -3.70
C VAL A 288 9.41 6.25 -4.24
N ILE A 289 8.34 6.17 -5.04
CA ILE A 289 7.88 4.91 -5.65
C ILE A 289 8.99 4.32 -6.51
N LYS A 290 9.61 5.11 -7.39
CA LYS A 290 10.71 4.67 -8.25
C LYS A 290 11.89 4.10 -7.46
N GLU A 291 12.39 4.85 -6.48
CA GLU A 291 13.54 4.44 -5.68
C GLU A 291 13.26 3.20 -4.84
N VAL A 292 12.05 3.10 -4.28
CA VAL A 292 11.64 1.93 -3.51
C VAL A 292 11.54 0.72 -4.44
N MET A 293 10.98 0.89 -5.65
CA MET A 293 10.91 -0.19 -6.63
C MET A 293 12.29 -0.73 -6.99
N GLU A 294 13.25 0.16 -7.26
CA GLU A 294 14.63 -0.20 -7.59
C GLU A 294 15.35 -0.86 -6.41
N ALA A 295 15.25 -0.27 -5.20
CA ALA A 295 15.92 -0.79 -4.00
C ALA A 295 15.37 -2.14 -3.55
N ARG A 296 14.09 -2.43 -3.82
CA ARG A 296 13.40 -3.64 -3.37
C ARG A 296 13.13 -4.64 -4.50
N ASP A 297 13.73 -4.49 -5.67
CA ASP A 297 13.47 -5.38 -6.82
C ASP A 297 13.63 -6.88 -6.46
N ALA A 298 14.68 -7.22 -5.69
CA ALA A 298 14.91 -8.58 -5.20
C ALA A 298 13.78 -9.14 -4.31
N HIS A 299 13.00 -8.30 -3.63
CA HIS A 299 11.89 -8.72 -2.76
C HIS A 299 10.67 -9.16 -3.58
N TRP A 300 10.59 -8.75 -4.85
CA TRP A 300 9.51 -9.09 -5.77
C TRP A 300 9.80 -10.34 -6.60
N LEU A 301 10.96 -10.96 -6.43
CA LEU A 301 11.25 -12.26 -7.03
C LEU A 301 10.31 -13.31 -6.44
N ALA A 302 9.61 -14.03 -7.31
CA ALA A 302 8.77 -15.13 -6.87
C ALA A 302 9.63 -16.18 -6.15
N PRO A 303 9.10 -16.83 -5.10
CA PRO A 303 9.76 -17.99 -4.52
C PRO A 303 10.04 -18.98 -5.64
N ALA A 304 11.28 -19.50 -5.71
CA ALA A 304 11.63 -20.50 -6.70
C ALA A 304 10.57 -21.60 -6.67
N LEU A 305 9.88 -21.79 -7.80
CA LEU A 305 9.11 -23.01 -8.00
C LEU A 305 10.12 -24.15 -7.82
N PRO A 306 9.83 -25.19 -7.01
CA PRO A 306 10.75 -26.29 -6.87
C PRO A 306 11.15 -26.77 -8.27
N GLU A 307 12.45 -26.75 -8.55
CA GLU A 307 12.99 -27.15 -9.86
C GLU A 307 12.37 -28.50 -10.21
N ALA A 308 11.70 -28.56 -11.35
CA ALA A 308 11.39 -29.84 -11.96
C ALA A 308 12.75 -30.48 -12.29
N GLY A 309 13.21 -31.38 -11.43
CA GLY A 309 14.41 -32.18 -11.67
C GLY A 309 14.37 -32.82 -13.07
N PRO A 310 15.53 -33.23 -13.62
CA PRO A 310 15.65 -33.68 -14.99
C PRO A 310 14.56 -34.69 -15.36
N VAL A 311 13.84 -34.39 -16.44
CA VAL A 311 12.73 -35.21 -16.95
C VAL A 311 13.28 -36.57 -17.39
N ALA A 312 13.24 -37.54 -16.47
CA ALA A 312 13.40 -38.94 -16.80
C ALA A 312 12.20 -39.40 -17.65
N PRO A 313 12.40 -40.31 -18.63
CA PRO A 313 11.31 -40.76 -19.49
C PRO A 313 10.24 -41.46 -18.63
N LYS A 314 8.98 -41.04 -18.81
CA LYS A 314 7.83 -41.51 -18.03
C LYS A 314 7.77 -43.04 -17.92
N PRO A 315 7.54 -43.54 -16.69
CA PRO A 315 6.46 -44.51 -16.48
C PRO A 315 5.44 -43.96 -15.48
N GLN A 316 4.17 -44.14 -15.86
CA GLN A 316 2.89 -44.24 -15.13
C GLN A 316 2.76 -43.78 -13.64
N PRO A 317 1.57 -43.29 -13.25
CA PRO A 317 1.41 -42.31 -12.18
C PRO A 317 1.48 -42.93 -10.78
N VAL A 318 2.54 -42.58 -10.05
CA VAL A 318 2.62 -42.74 -8.59
C VAL A 318 2.34 -41.38 -7.94
N ILE A 319 1.24 -41.33 -7.18
CA ILE A 319 0.85 -40.21 -6.34
C ILE A 319 1.61 -40.33 -5.02
N THR A 320 2.47 -39.36 -4.70
CA THR A 320 2.95 -39.14 -3.33
C THR A 320 2.83 -37.66 -2.96
N GLU A 321 1.97 -37.42 -1.96
CA GLU A 321 1.67 -36.16 -1.28
C GLU A 321 2.87 -35.63 -0.44
N PRO A 322 2.86 -34.33 -0.07
CA PRO A 322 3.85 -33.75 0.82
C PRO A 322 3.70 -34.24 2.26
N THR A 323 4.85 -34.50 2.89
CA THR A 323 5.03 -35.00 4.25
C THR A 323 4.52 -33.98 5.29
N LYS A 324 3.26 -34.13 5.73
CA LYS A 324 2.90 -33.90 7.13
C LYS A 324 3.01 -35.25 7.81
N SER A 325 3.90 -35.41 8.78
CA SER A 325 4.02 -36.64 9.57
C SER A 325 2.65 -37.01 10.15
N SER A 326 2.02 -38.05 9.60
CA SER A 326 0.70 -38.49 10.00
C SER A 326 0.77 -39.15 11.37
N LEU A 327 -0.09 -38.72 12.31
CA LEU A 327 -0.27 -39.38 13.61
C LEU A 327 -1.28 -40.54 13.53
N PHE A 328 -1.62 -40.99 12.33
CA PHE A 328 -2.56 -42.07 12.09
C PHE A 328 -2.03 -43.39 12.67
N VAL A 329 -2.87 -44.07 13.45
CA VAL A 329 -2.55 -45.40 14.00
C VAL A 329 -3.67 -46.36 13.62
N SER A 330 -3.31 -47.45 12.94
CA SER A 330 -4.23 -48.53 12.59
C SER A 330 -4.75 -49.25 13.83
N GLY A 331 -6.02 -49.63 13.79
CA GLY A 331 -6.73 -50.33 14.85
C GLY A 331 -7.16 -51.74 14.47
N PRO A 332 -7.71 -52.50 15.43
CA PRO A 332 -8.22 -53.85 15.18
C PRO A 332 -9.38 -53.83 14.19
N MET A 333 -9.56 -54.91 13.43
CA MET A 333 -10.70 -55.02 12.52
C MET A 333 -12.02 -55.13 13.31
N VAL A 334 -13.05 -54.42 12.86
CA VAL A 334 -14.40 -54.49 13.46
C VAL A 334 -15.38 -54.80 12.35
N GLY A 335 -16.08 -55.93 12.44
CA GLY A 335 -17.02 -56.39 11.41
C GLY A 335 -16.36 -56.61 10.04
N GLY A 336 -15.12 -57.12 10.03
CA GLY A 336 -14.35 -57.35 8.79
C GLY A 336 -13.81 -56.08 8.12
N LYS A 337 -13.92 -54.90 8.76
CA LYS A 337 -13.45 -53.62 8.22
C LYS A 337 -12.21 -53.13 8.94
N PRO A 338 -11.22 -52.56 8.22
CA PRO A 338 -10.07 -51.93 8.85
C PRO A 338 -10.52 -50.69 9.61
N THR A 339 -10.04 -50.50 10.84
CA THR A 339 -10.35 -49.33 11.66
C THR A 339 -9.09 -48.57 12.07
N ALA A 340 -9.25 -47.32 12.52
CA ALA A 340 -8.18 -46.50 13.08
C ALA A 340 -8.35 -46.34 14.60
N ARG A 341 -7.23 -46.36 15.35
CA ARG A 341 -7.20 -45.94 16.77
C ARG A 341 -7.09 -44.43 16.90
N VAL A 342 -6.39 -43.79 15.97
CA VAL A 342 -6.08 -42.35 15.98
C VAL A 342 -6.30 -41.77 14.58
N MET A 343 -7.00 -40.64 14.49
CA MET A 343 -7.18 -39.88 13.24
C MET A 343 -5.91 -39.12 12.84
N LYS A 344 -5.85 -38.62 11.60
CA LYS A 344 -4.68 -37.86 11.08
C LYS A 344 -4.38 -36.59 11.88
N ASP A 345 -5.37 -36.04 12.58
CA ASP A 345 -5.25 -34.89 13.48
C ASP A 345 -4.82 -35.24 14.92
N GLY A 346 -4.58 -36.52 15.23
CA GLY A 346 -4.22 -37.00 16.57
C GLY A 346 -5.39 -37.38 17.46
N THR A 347 -6.64 -37.26 16.98
CA THR A 347 -7.83 -37.60 17.79
C THR A 347 -7.93 -39.11 18.04
N LYS A 348 -7.92 -39.51 19.32
CA LYS A 348 -8.15 -40.92 19.73
C LYS A 348 -9.63 -41.31 19.59
N LEU A 349 -9.91 -42.50 19.08
CA LEU A 349 -11.25 -43.02 18.84
C LEU A 349 -11.63 -44.10 19.85
N CYS A 350 -12.86 -44.02 20.38
CA CYS A 350 -13.36 -45.01 21.34
C CYS A 350 -13.59 -46.37 20.65
N GLY A 351 -12.87 -47.40 21.11
CA GLY A 351 -12.97 -48.75 20.57
C GLY A 351 -14.33 -49.41 20.82
N ASP A 352 -14.92 -49.19 21.99
CA ASP A 352 -16.24 -49.75 22.34
C ASP A 352 -17.36 -49.10 21.51
N TYR A 353 -17.20 -47.82 21.17
CA TYR A 353 -18.12 -47.14 20.27
C TYR A 353 -18.09 -47.78 18.88
N GLN A 354 -16.92 -48.21 18.40
CA GLN A 354 -16.79 -48.90 17.11
C GLN A 354 -17.56 -50.23 17.08
N LYS A 355 -17.58 -50.94 18.20
CA LYS A 355 -18.31 -52.22 18.35
C LYS A 355 -19.79 -52.03 18.70
N GLY A 356 -20.22 -50.80 18.97
CA GLY A 356 -21.58 -50.50 19.44
C GLY A 356 -21.84 -50.86 20.91
N SER A 357 -20.79 -51.06 21.70
CA SER A 357 -20.85 -51.49 23.11
C SER A 357 -20.52 -50.38 24.11
N CYS A 358 -20.20 -49.17 23.66
CA CYS A 358 -19.93 -48.04 24.55
C CYS A 358 -21.21 -47.53 25.21
N LYS A 359 -21.21 -47.44 26.54
CA LYS A 359 -22.33 -46.92 27.35
C LYS A 359 -22.16 -45.45 27.78
N HIS A 360 -21.04 -44.81 27.45
CA HIS A 360 -20.78 -43.42 27.82
C HIS A 360 -21.35 -42.44 26.80
N SER A 361 -21.93 -41.33 27.26
CA SER A 361 -22.28 -40.21 26.39
C SER A 361 -21.04 -39.36 26.07
N PRO A 362 -20.96 -38.68 24.91
CA PRO A 362 -19.89 -37.71 24.65
C PRO A 362 -19.91 -36.57 25.68
N PRO A 363 -18.76 -36.14 26.24
CA PRO A 363 -17.39 -36.61 25.96
C PRO A 363 -17.06 -37.95 26.64
N CYS A 364 -16.61 -38.93 25.84
CA CYS A 364 -16.29 -40.27 26.31
C CYS A 364 -14.81 -40.37 26.77
N PRO A 365 -14.52 -40.94 27.95
CA PRO A 365 -13.15 -41.03 28.48
C PRO A 365 -12.24 -41.93 27.63
N ASN A 366 -12.83 -42.86 26.86
CA ASN A 366 -12.09 -43.83 26.04
C ASN A 366 -11.83 -43.33 24.61
N GLY A 367 -12.19 -42.08 24.28
CA GLY A 367 -11.96 -41.44 22.99
C GLY A 367 -13.22 -40.97 22.28
N ALA A 368 -13.06 -40.27 21.16
CA ALA A 368 -14.17 -39.67 20.43
C ALA A 368 -15.11 -40.71 19.81
N HIS A 369 -16.42 -40.43 19.88
CA HIS A 369 -17.49 -41.21 19.26
C HIS A 369 -17.63 -40.86 17.78
N ARG A 370 -16.67 -41.32 16.98
CA ARG A 370 -16.67 -41.16 15.52
C ARG A 370 -16.34 -42.48 14.85
N CYS A 371 -16.94 -42.75 13.69
CA CYS A 371 -16.70 -43.99 12.96
C CYS A 371 -15.22 -44.12 12.58
N ALA A 372 -14.60 -45.24 12.97
CA ALA A 372 -13.18 -45.48 12.76
C ALA A 372 -12.84 -46.21 11.45
N VAL A 373 -13.82 -46.53 10.59
CA VAL A 373 -13.55 -47.31 9.36
C VAL A 373 -12.61 -46.55 8.43
N VAL A 374 -11.54 -47.22 8.02
CA VAL A 374 -10.56 -46.72 7.07
C VAL A 374 -11.07 -46.98 5.65
N LEU A 375 -11.34 -45.90 4.92
CA LEU A 375 -11.94 -45.95 3.58
C LEU A 375 -10.89 -46.11 2.48
N ARG A 376 -9.81 -45.32 2.56
CA ARG A 376 -8.68 -45.33 1.61
C ARG A 376 -7.44 -44.73 2.28
N ALA A 377 -6.33 -45.47 2.28
CA ALA A 377 -5.07 -45.09 2.94
C ALA A 377 -5.31 -44.68 4.41
N GLU A 378 -5.17 -43.39 4.76
CA GLU A 378 -5.39 -42.86 6.11
C GLU A 378 -6.73 -42.13 6.28
N ARG A 379 -7.59 -42.13 5.25
CA ARG A 379 -8.90 -41.47 5.31
C ARG A 379 -9.87 -42.33 6.12
N VAL A 380 -10.26 -41.82 7.28
CA VAL A 380 -11.25 -42.43 8.19
C VAL A 380 -12.65 -41.88 7.91
N CYS A 381 -13.69 -42.69 8.03
CA CYS A 381 -15.09 -42.30 7.83
C CYS A 381 -15.50 -41.12 8.73
N GLY A 382 -15.18 -41.18 10.01
CA GLY A 382 -15.29 -40.05 10.94
C GLY A 382 -16.71 -39.60 11.31
N ALA A 383 -17.76 -40.25 10.80
CA ALA A 383 -19.14 -39.88 11.06
C ALA A 383 -19.50 -40.05 12.56
N PRO A 384 -20.16 -39.06 13.19
CA PRO A 384 -20.48 -39.10 14.62
C PRO A 384 -21.72 -39.94 14.96
N ASN A 385 -22.49 -40.38 13.96
CA ASN A 385 -23.78 -41.05 14.14
C ASN A 385 -23.72 -42.58 14.14
N HIS A 386 -22.56 -43.18 13.86
CA HIS A 386 -22.37 -44.63 13.92
C HIS A 386 -20.92 -45.02 14.24
N GLY A 387 -20.75 -46.22 14.80
CA GLY A 387 -19.45 -46.89 14.96
C GLY A 387 -19.15 -47.84 13.79
N ALA A 388 -17.91 -48.34 13.72
CA ALA A 388 -17.44 -49.18 12.62
C ALA A 388 -18.32 -50.41 12.31
N ALA A 389 -18.89 -51.06 13.33
CA ALA A 389 -19.77 -52.23 13.18
C ALA A 389 -21.03 -51.95 12.33
N LYS A 390 -21.50 -50.70 12.31
CA LYS A 390 -22.70 -50.27 11.55
C LYS A 390 -22.34 -49.38 10.36
N CYS A 391 -21.07 -49.22 10.04
CA CYS A 391 -20.65 -48.40 8.92
C CYS A 391 -21.07 -49.03 7.60
N LYS A 392 -21.76 -48.29 6.73
CA LYS A 392 -22.17 -48.79 5.39
C LYS A 392 -21.15 -48.49 4.29
N ALA A 393 -20.09 -47.74 4.61
CA ALA A 393 -19.05 -47.44 3.63
C ALA A 393 -18.27 -48.72 3.26
N LYS A 394 -17.97 -48.87 1.97
CA LYS A 394 -17.12 -49.96 1.46
C LYS A 394 -15.65 -49.56 1.65
N ALA A 395 -14.92 -50.30 2.47
CA ALA A 395 -13.46 -50.20 2.50
C ALA A 395 -12.93 -50.77 1.18
N LYS A 396 -12.21 -49.97 0.38
CA LYS A 396 -11.52 -50.51 -0.80
C LYS A 396 -10.22 -51.15 -0.33
N ALA A 397 -10.09 -52.47 -0.53
CA ALA A 397 -8.83 -53.16 -0.31
C ALA A 397 -7.75 -52.54 -1.20
N ARG A 398 -6.51 -52.41 -0.68
CA ARG A 398 -5.35 -52.06 -1.50
C ARG A 398 -5.17 -53.18 -2.52
N SER A 399 -5.33 -52.89 -3.80
CA SER A 399 -4.81 -53.74 -4.87
C SER A 399 -3.28 -53.72 -4.76
N SER A 400 -2.69 -54.91 -4.67
CA SER A 400 -1.25 -55.16 -4.54
C SER A 400 -0.42 -54.47 -5.60
#